data_AF-A0A8T6U3H4-F1
#
_entry.id   AF-A0A8T6U3H4-F1
#
_cell.length_a   1.000
_cell.length_b   1.000
_cell.length_c   1.000
_cell.angle_alpha   90.00
_cell.angle_beta   90.00
_cell.angle_gamma   90.00
#
_symmetry.space_group_name_H-M   'P 1'
#
loop_
_entity.id
_entity.type
_entity.pdbx_description
1 polymer ?
#
loop_
_entity_poly.entity_id
_entity_poly.type
_entity_poly.pdbx_seq_one_letter_code
_entity_poly.pdbx_strand_id
1 'polypeptide(L)'
;MPKDKNLLDMGHLRPGIHELTLSEIEKHFCFNEYRAKLWKKAVPAIKNLFAAGVEDIYLDGSFAESKFRPEDIDGAWVPPLHMDSSRIDPVFWDFKNQRAAMKKKYGVDFFPANALESPKGKTFLEFFQKTRDGQEKGIIKVKLE
;
A
#
# COMPACT_ATOMS: atom_id res chain seq x y z
N MET A 1 4.83 17.16 -19.68
CA MET A 1 3.63 16.38 -20.06
C MET A 1 3.54 15.21 -19.10
N PRO A 2 2.56 15.14 -18.18
CA PRO A 2 2.40 13.91 -17.42
C PRO A 2 1.91 12.86 -18.41
N LYS A 3 2.65 11.76 -18.51
CA LYS A 3 2.27 10.60 -19.29
C LYS A 3 1.05 10.00 -18.59
N ASP A 4 -0.16 10.43 -18.95
CA ASP A 4 -1.40 9.69 -18.70
C ASP A 4 -1.36 8.39 -19.52
N LYS A 5 -0.44 7.50 -19.15
CA LYS A 5 -0.49 6.09 -19.51
C LYS A 5 -1.57 5.50 -18.63
N ASN A 6 -2.56 4.85 -19.24
CA ASN A 6 -3.51 4.03 -18.50
C ASN A 6 -2.73 3.06 -17.59
N LEU A 7 -2.71 3.35 -16.29
CA LEU A 7 -1.95 2.61 -15.27
C LEU A 7 -2.43 1.16 -15.17
N LEU A 8 -3.69 0.93 -15.51
CA LEU A 8 -4.34 -0.36 -15.40
C LEU A 8 -4.34 -1.09 -16.75
N ASP A 9 -4.21 -2.41 -16.67
CA ASP A 9 -4.40 -3.37 -17.75
C ASP A 9 -5.19 -4.55 -17.22
N MET A 10 -6.27 -4.92 -17.91
CA MET A 10 -7.23 -5.94 -17.46
C MET A 10 -7.69 -5.77 -16.00
N GLY A 11 -7.76 -4.53 -15.53
CA GLY A 11 -8.22 -4.18 -14.18
C GLY A 11 -7.17 -4.22 -13.07
N HIS A 12 -5.92 -4.60 -13.36
CA HIS A 12 -4.79 -4.56 -12.43
C HIS A 12 -3.77 -3.50 -12.85
N LEU A 13 -2.91 -3.06 -11.93
CA LEU A 13 -1.75 -2.26 -12.32
C LEU A 13 -0.86 -3.05 -13.28
N ARG A 14 -0.42 -2.39 -14.36
CA ARG A 14 0.58 -2.96 -15.27
C ARG A 14 1.82 -3.40 -14.46
N PRO A 15 2.48 -4.51 -14.80
CA PRO A 15 3.67 -4.97 -14.08
C PRO A 15 4.72 -3.87 -13.86
N GLY A 16 5.29 -3.83 -12.65
CA GLY A 16 6.31 -2.86 -12.22
C GLY A 16 5.90 -1.98 -11.04
N ILE A 17 6.86 -1.21 -10.54
CA ILE A 17 6.65 -0.25 -9.44
C ILE A 17 6.23 1.10 -10.03
N HIS A 18 5.04 1.57 -9.67
CA HIS A 18 4.49 2.85 -10.09
C HIS A 18 4.63 3.88 -8.99
N GLU A 19 5.56 4.80 -9.15
CA GLU A 19 5.77 5.87 -8.18
C GLU A 19 4.72 6.97 -8.34
N LEU A 20 3.93 7.22 -7.30
CA LEU A 20 2.84 8.20 -7.31
C LEU A 20 2.81 9.00 -6.00
N THR A 21 2.49 10.29 -6.09
CA THR A 21 2.20 11.12 -4.90
C THR A 21 0.85 10.77 -4.28
N LEU A 22 0.56 11.28 -3.08
CA LEU A 22 -0.76 11.09 -2.48
C LEU A 22 -1.87 11.71 -3.34
N SER A 23 -1.62 12.87 -3.95
CA SER A 23 -2.54 13.55 -4.85
C SER A 23 -2.76 12.79 -6.17
N GLU A 24 -1.72 12.18 -6.74
CA GLU A 24 -1.84 11.32 -7.92
C GLU A 24 -2.63 10.04 -7.61
N ILE A 25 -2.38 9.40 -6.47
CA ILE A 25 -3.14 8.22 -6.02
C ILE A 25 -4.61 8.58 -5.85
N GLU A 26 -4.91 9.71 -5.20
CA GLU A 26 -6.29 10.19 -5.04
C GLU A 26 -6.97 10.39 -6.40
N LYS A 27 -6.30 11.09 -7.33
CA LYS A 27 -6.81 11.35 -8.68
C LYS A 27 -7.10 10.05 -9.47
N HIS A 28 -6.20 9.07 -9.42
CA HIS A 28 -6.33 7.85 -10.20
C HIS A 28 -7.26 6.81 -9.57
N PHE A 29 -7.25 6.68 -8.24
CA PHE A 29 -7.89 5.58 -7.55
C PHE A 29 -9.11 5.98 -6.72
N CYS A 30 -9.42 7.27 -6.51
CA CYS A 30 -10.60 7.70 -5.75
C CYS A 30 -11.77 8.14 -6.63
N PHE A 31 -12.02 7.41 -7.72
CA PHE A 31 -13.07 7.72 -8.72
C PHE A 31 -14.53 7.54 -8.23
N ASN A 32 -14.74 7.14 -6.96
CA ASN A 32 -16.05 7.17 -6.33
C ASN A 32 -15.93 7.43 -4.82
N GLU A 33 -17.05 7.78 -4.18
CA GLU A 33 -17.09 8.11 -2.76
C GLU A 33 -16.59 7.00 -1.83
N TYR A 34 -16.82 5.74 -2.20
CA TYR A 34 -16.42 4.62 -1.37
C TYR A 34 -14.88 4.50 -1.33
N ARG A 35 -14.24 4.60 -2.49
CA ARG A 35 -12.78 4.58 -2.62
C ARG A 35 -12.13 5.80 -1.98
N ALA A 36 -12.74 6.98 -2.15
CA ALA A 36 -12.31 8.21 -1.46
C ALA A 36 -12.36 8.07 0.07
N LYS A 37 -13.39 7.42 0.63
CA LYS A 37 -13.50 7.16 2.07
C LYS A 37 -12.40 6.21 2.58
N LEU A 38 -12.11 5.14 1.84
CA LEU A 38 -11.01 4.23 2.18
C LEU A 38 -9.67 4.95 2.16
N TRP A 39 -9.39 5.68 1.08
CA TRP A 39 -8.16 6.44 0.92
C TRP A 39 -7.96 7.48 2.03
N LYS A 40 -9.00 8.27 2.32
CA LYS A 40 -8.97 9.26 3.41
C LYS A 40 -8.64 8.64 4.77
N LYS A 41 -9.10 7.40 5.03
CA LYS A 41 -8.78 6.68 6.26
C LYS A 41 -7.34 6.15 6.28
N ALA A 42 -6.79 5.78 5.13
CA ALA A 42 -5.44 5.24 4.96
C ALA A 42 -4.33 6.30 5.00
N VAL A 43 -4.57 7.51 4.47
CA VAL A 43 -3.58 8.59 4.38
C VAL A 43 -2.84 8.88 5.71
N PRO A 44 -3.50 8.92 6.88
CA PRO A 44 -2.81 9.08 8.16
C PRO A 44 -1.77 8.00 8.49
N ALA A 45 -1.98 6.74 8.09
CA ALA A 45 -1.00 5.66 8.27
C ALA A 45 0.28 5.94 7.47
N ILE A 46 0.12 6.28 6.19
CA ILE A 46 1.23 6.61 5.29
C ILE A 46 2.02 7.82 5.82
N LYS A 47 1.30 8.86 6.26
CA LYS A 47 1.92 10.05 6.86
C LYS A 47 2.67 9.73 8.16
N ASN A 48 2.17 8.81 9.00
CA ASN A 48 2.89 8.40 10.21
C ASN A 48 4.22 7.71 9.87
N LEU A 49 4.23 6.82 8.88
CA LEU A 49 5.45 6.15 8.41
C LEU A 49 6.46 7.15 7.84
N PHE A 50 6.04 8.04 6.93
CA PHE A 50 6.91 9.09 6.41
C PHE A 50 7.45 10.00 7.51
N ALA A 51 6.60 10.37 8.46
CA ALA A 51 6.99 11.21 9.58
C ALA A 51 8.11 10.54 10.40
N ALA A 52 8.08 9.23 10.58
CA ALA A 52 9.14 8.46 11.26
C ALA A 52 10.44 8.30 10.43
N GLY A 53 10.48 8.77 9.19
CA GLY A 53 11.63 8.65 8.29
C GLY A 53 11.59 7.42 7.38
N VAL A 54 10.44 6.75 7.23
CA VAL A 54 10.28 5.69 6.23
C VAL A 54 10.20 6.32 4.83
N GLU A 55 11.02 5.83 3.90
CA GLU A 55 11.09 6.36 2.53
C GLU A 55 10.35 5.47 1.52
N ASP A 56 10.40 4.15 1.72
CA ASP A 56 9.83 3.17 0.81
C ASP A 56 8.53 2.58 1.39
N ILE A 57 7.41 3.14 0.95
CA ILE A 57 6.06 2.67 1.27
C ILE A 57 5.40 2.23 -0.04
N TYR A 58 4.88 1.01 -0.04
CA TYR A 58 4.22 0.40 -1.18
C TYR A 58 2.76 0.09 -0.85
N LEU A 59 1.85 0.28 -1.81
CA LEU A 59 0.42 0.00 -1.67
C LEU A 59 -0.06 -0.98 -2.72
N ASP A 60 -0.94 -1.86 -2.28
CA ASP A 60 -1.59 -2.88 -3.08
C ASP A 60 -3.03 -3.13 -2.56
N GLY A 61 -3.50 -4.37 -2.59
CA GLY A 61 -4.88 -4.74 -2.31
C GLY A 61 -5.81 -4.43 -3.48
N SER A 62 -7.08 -4.76 -3.30
CA SER A 62 -8.13 -4.49 -4.29
C SER A 62 -8.31 -3.00 -4.59
N PHE A 63 -7.83 -2.10 -3.71
CA PHE A 63 -7.75 -0.67 -3.99
C PHE A 63 -6.79 -0.33 -5.14
N ALA A 64 -5.72 -1.08 -5.36
CA ALA A 64 -4.84 -0.85 -6.51
C ALA A 64 -5.43 -1.35 -7.85
N GLU A 65 -6.65 -1.89 -7.84
CA GLU A 65 -7.37 -2.41 -9.00
C GLU A 65 -8.52 -1.50 -9.42
N SER A 66 -9.09 -1.77 -10.60
CA SER A 66 -10.25 -1.06 -11.18
C SER A 66 -11.60 -1.32 -10.49
N LYS A 67 -11.63 -2.15 -9.43
CA LYS A 67 -12.86 -2.53 -8.73
C LYS A 67 -13.62 -1.30 -8.24
N PHE A 68 -14.92 -1.26 -8.53
CA PHE A 68 -15.78 -0.15 -8.10
C PHE A 68 -15.84 -0.04 -6.57
N ARG A 69 -15.89 -1.17 -5.86
CA ARG A 69 -15.83 -1.23 -4.39
C ARG A 69 -14.72 -2.19 -3.97
N PRO A 70 -13.49 -1.71 -3.72
CA PRO A 70 -12.42 -2.55 -3.19
C PRO A 70 -12.71 -2.96 -1.74
N GLU A 71 -12.21 -4.10 -1.31
CA GLU A 71 -12.39 -4.63 0.04
C GLU A 71 -11.32 -4.13 1.02
N ASP A 72 -10.14 -3.79 0.49
CA ASP A 72 -8.94 -3.53 1.27
C ASP A 72 -7.97 -2.55 0.58
N ILE A 73 -7.12 -1.97 1.42
CA ILE A 73 -5.86 -1.35 1.06
C ILE A 73 -4.80 -2.13 1.83
N ASP A 74 -3.97 -2.84 1.10
CA ASP A 74 -2.81 -3.53 1.66
C ASP A 74 -1.55 -2.71 1.35
N GLY A 75 -0.48 -2.96 2.09
CA GLY A 75 0.79 -2.34 1.77
C GLY A 75 1.99 -2.96 2.43
N ALA A 76 3.16 -2.61 1.93
CA ALA A 76 4.44 -3.01 2.46
C ALA A 76 5.30 -1.77 2.72
N TRP A 77 6.20 -1.82 3.69
CA TRP A 77 7.15 -0.72 3.91
C TRP A 77 8.52 -1.23 4.34
N VAL A 78 9.58 -0.53 3.95
CA VAL A 78 10.97 -0.88 4.29
C VAL A 78 11.40 -0.03 5.48
N PRO A 79 11.79 -0.60 6.63
CA PRO A 79 12.35 0.17 7.73
C PRO A 79 13.79 0.61 7.40
N PRO A 80 14.08 1.91 7.21
CA PRO A 80 15.47 2.35 7.04
C PRO A 80 16.20 2.39 8.39
N LEU A 81 17.53 2.30 8.36
CA LEU A 81 18.37 2.32 9.57
C LEU A 81 18.26 3.62 10.38
N HIS A 82 17.92 4.73 9.72
CA HIS A 82 17.86 6.06 10.32
C HIS A 82 16.45 6.43 10.83
N MET A 83 15.49 5.51 10.73
CA MET A 83 14.11 5.74 11.14
C MET A 83 13.99 5.96 12.65
N ASP A 84 13.16 6.92 13.06
CA ASP A 84 12.77 7.10 14.45
C ASP A 84 11.59 6.19 14.80
N SER A 85 11.90 5.00 15.31
CA SER A 85 10.90 3.99 15.70
C SER A 85 9.93 4.47 16.79
N SER A 86 10.31 5.47 17.60
CA SER A 86 9.45 6.04 18.63
C SER A 86 8.27 6.84 18.06
N ARG A 87 8.38 7.26 16.78
CA ARG A 87 7.35 8.01 16.06
C ARG A 87 6.41 7.14 15.24
N ILE A 88 6.73 5.86 15.09
CA ILE A 88 5.81 4.89 14.47
C ILE A 88 4.70 4.55 15.45
N ASP A 89 3.47 4.63 14.96
CA ASP A 89 2.30 4.21 15.71
C ASP A 89 2.41 2.74 16.12
N PRO A 90 2.27 2.38 17.41
CA PRO A 90 2.46 1.00 17.87
C PRO A 90 1.61 -0.04 17.14
N VAL A 91 0.50 0.35 16.50
CA VAL A 91 -0.33 -0.56 15.69
C VAL A 91 0.42 -1.17 14.49
N PHE A 92 1.51 -0.56 14.01
CA PHE A 92 2.38 -1.12 12.95
C PHE A 92 3.24 -2.30 13.43
N TRP A 93 3.36 -2.48 14.75
CA TRP A 93 4.10 -3.57 15.38
C TRP A 93 3.17 -4.61 16.03
N ASP A 94 1.87 -4.34 16.10
CA ASP A 94 0.89 -5.22 16.75
C ASP A 94 0.34 -6.25 15.76
N PHE A 95 0.98 -7.42 15.74
CA PHE A 95 0.55 -8.60 14.99
C PHE A 95 -0.16 -9.66 15.86
N LYS A 96 -0.44 -9.37 17.15
CA LYS A 96 -0.96 -10.37 18.12
C LYS A 96 -2.33 -10.90 17.74
N ASN A 97 -3.16 -10.05 17.13
CA ASN A 97 -4.43 -10.42 16.53
C ASN A 97 -4.44 -10.04 15.05
N GLN A 98 -3.46 -10.59 14.31
CA GLN A 98 -3.19 -10.18 12.94
C GLN A 98 -3.01 -8.65 12.91
N ARG A 99 -3.59 -7.92 11.95
CA ARG A 99 -3.48 -6.45 11.87
C ARG A 99 -4.75 -5.73 12.33
N ALA A 100 -5.54 -6.36 13.21
CA ALA A 100 -6.86 -5.84 13.60
C ALA A 100 -6.80 -4.42 14.18
N ALA A 101 -5.79 -4.09 14.99
CA ALA A 101 -5.61 -2.75 15.54
C ALA A 101 -5.33 -1.71 14.45
N MET A 102 -4.48 -2.06 13.48
CA MET A 102 -4.16 -1.23 12.32
C MET A 102 -5.37 -1.03 11.40
N LYS A 103 -6.09 -2.10 11.06
CA LYS A 103 -7.32 -2.04 10.24
C LYS A 103 -8.39 -1.18 10.91
N LYS A 104 -8.54 -1.31 12.24
CA LYS A 104 -9.50 -0.50 13.01
C LYS A 104 -9.15 0.99 12.90
N LYS A 105 -7.88 1.35 13.16
CA LYS A 105 -7.41 2.74 13.19
C LYS A 105 -7.34 3.37 11.81
N TYR A 106 -6.66 2.72 10.86
CA TYR A 106 -6.28 3.30 9.57
C TYR A 106 -6.96 2.64 8.36
N GLY A 107 -7.65 1.51 8.54
CA GLY A 107 -8.33 0.82 7.42
C GLY A 107 -7.39 0.09 6.46
N VAL A 108 -6.12 -0.05 6.83
CA VAL A 108 -5.07 -0.69 6.02
C VAL A 108 -4.49 -1.91 6.71
N ASP A 109 -3.88 -2.79 5.93
CA ASP A 109 -3.03 -3.90 6.38
C ASP A 109 -1.60 -3.68 5.85
N PHE A 110 -0.70 -3.17 6.69
CA PHE A 110 0.71 -2.97 6.36
C PHE A 110 1.60 -4.09 6.91
N PHE A 111 2.65 -4.42 6.14
CA PHE A 111 3.64 -5.44 6.48
C PHE A 111 5.07 -4.90 6.27
N PRO A 112 6.06 -5.39 7.03
CA PRO A 112 7.46 -5.17 6.66
C PRO A 112 7.74 -5.79 5.29
N ALA A 113 8.32 -5.01 4.37
CA ALA A 113 8.44 -5.40 2.96
C ALA A 113 9.28 -6.67 2.75
N ASN A 114 10.27 -6.90 3.61
CA ASN A 114 11.16 -8.06 3.59
C ASN A 114 10.67 -9.25 4.42
N ALA A 115 9.55 -9.12 5.15
CA ALA A 115 8.94 -10.25 5.83
C ALA A 115 8.32 -11.21 4.80
N LEU A 116 8.40 -12.51 5.09
CA LEU A 116 7.76 -13.53 4.24
C LEU A 116 6.26 -13.62 4.54
N GLU A 117 5.44 -13.77 3.51
CA GLU A 117 3.99 -14.06 3.66
C GLU A 117 3.70 -15.44 4.28
N SER A 118 4.65 -16.37 4.22
CA SER A 118 4.59 -17.75 4.67
C SER A 118 6.02 -18.33 4.80
N PRO A 119 6.22 -19.45 5.52
CA PRO A 119 7.57 -19.98 5.79
C PRO A 119 8.42 -20.34 4.55
N LYS A 120 7.79 -20.54 3.38
CA LYS A 120 8.47 -20.92 2.13
C LYS A 120 8.11 -20.03 0.95
N GLY A 121 7.44 -18.91 1.20
CA GLY A 121 6.98 -18.07 0.11
C GLY A 121 7.89 -16.90 -0.16
N LYS A 122 7.27 -15.76 -0.46
CA LYS A 122 7.91 -14.56 -0.99
C LYS A 122 7.89 -13.46 0.05
N THR A 123 8.78 -12.49 -0.11
CA THR A 123 8.66 -11.25 0.64
C THR A 123 7.32 -10.58 0.32
N PHE A 124 6.73 -9.81 1.26
CA PHE A 124 5.47 -9.12 0.99
C PHE A 124 5.55 -8.20 -0.25
N LEU A 125 6.70 -7.56 -0.49
CA LEU A 125 6.92 -6.74 -1.68
C LEU A 125 6.82 -7.55 -2.99
N GLU A 126 7.37 -8.76 -3.02
CA GLU A 126 7.27 -9.66 -4.17
C GLU A 126 5.88 -10.31 -4.28
N PHE A 127 5.27 -10.65 -3.14
CA PHE A 127 3.95 -11.27 -3.07
C PHE A 127 2.87 -10.33 -3.64
N PHE A 128 2.88 -9.05 -3.26
CA PHE A 128 1.92 -8.05 -3.75
C PHE A 128 2.04 -7.74 -5.24
N GLN A 129 3.18 -8.06 -5.87
CA GLN A 129 3.37 -7.89 -7.31
C GLN A 129 2.84 -9.08 -8.13
N LYS A 130 2.02 -9.96 -7.53
CA LYS A 130 1.38 -11.07 -8.25
C LYS A 130 -0.12 -11.14 -8.01
N THR A 131 -0.87 -11.49 -9.05
CA THR A 131 -2.29 -11.84 -8.94
C THR A 131 -2.47 -13.19 -8.23
N ARG A 132 -3.70 -13.55 -7.86
CA ARG A 132 -4.01 -14.83 -7.19
C ARG A 132 -3.69 -16.05 -8.05
N ASP A 133 -3.79 -15.89 -9.36
CA ASP A 133 -3.47 -16.84 -10.42
C ASP A 133 -1.98 -16.79 -10.84
N GLY A 134 -1.17 -15.97 -10.18
CA GLY A 134 0.28 -15.97 -10.29
C GLY A 134 0.85 -15.11 -11.42
N GLN A 135 0.03 -14.33 -12.11
CA GLN A 135 0.49 -13.38 -13.13
C GLN A 135 1.17 -12.18 -12.46
N GLU A 136 2.17 -11.60 -13.11
CA GLU A 136 2.80 -10.37 -12.63
C GLU A 136 1.80 -9.21 -12.70
N LYS A 137 1.79 -8.37 -11.66
CA LYS A 137 1.06 -7.11 -11.62
C LYS A 137 1.90 -6.03 -10.96
N GLY A 138 1.51 -4.78 -11.18
CA GLY A 138 2.20 -3.65 -10.59
C GLY A 138 1.83 -3.42 -9.12
N ILE A 139 2.64 -2.59 -8.48
CA ILE A 139 2.44 -2.08 -7.13
C ILE A 139 2.67 -0.57 -7.12
N ILE A 140 1.99 0.15 -6.24
CA ILE A 140 2.20 1.59 -6.08
C ILE A 140 3.35 1.80 -5.10
N LYS A 141 4.33 2.65 -5.43
CA LYS A 141 5.26 3.22 -4.46
C LYS A 141 4.85 4.65 -4.16
N VAL A 142 4.59 4.96 -2.89
CA VAL A 142 4.11 6.28 -2.50
C VAL A 142 5.27 7.26 -2.42
N LYS A 143 5.06 8.47 -2.91
CA LYS A 143 5.94 9.63 -2.73
C LYS A 143 5.25 10.72 -1.93
N LEU A 144 6.05 11.50 -1.19
CA LEU A 144 5.61 12.81 -0.72
C LEU A 144 5.47 13.77 -1.90
N GLU A 145 4.58 14.75 -1.75
CA GLU A 145 4.36 15.82 -2.74
C GLU A 145 5.64 16.62 -3.04
#